data_AF-A0A4Q5R5V2-F1
#
_entry.id   AF-A0A4Q5R5V2-F1
#
_cell.length_a   1.000
_cell.length_b   1.000
_cell.length_c   1.000
_cell.angle_alpha   90.00
_cell.angle_beta   90.00
_cell.angle_gamma   90.00
#
_symmetry.space_group_name_H-M   'P 1'
#
loop_
_entity.id
_entity.type
_entity.pdbx_description
1 polymer ?
#
loop_
_entity_poly.entity_id
_entity_poly.type
_entity_poly.pdbx_seq_one_letter_code
_entity_poly.pdbx_strand_id
1 'polypeptide(L)'
;MSFWGVGIPSMFGSMSHQPPAPVAMRNPLGWWWHTPHDTLDKVDEANLVRDTRIFVRALWRLLTSTVLPLDFAAHARALTIELRLVEATLEGRLSLDPLLNAAAALEAVATRATSDATLMALSRALVPADYTSGNRFAHDPALPLPPWPILEPVRALAAAPDGDAARFALVGARRACNHLQHLLQQAITIVGSPR
;
A
#
# COMPACT_ATOMS: atom_id res chain seq x y z
N MET A 1 -7.78 4.26 -4.45
CA MET A 1 -7.43 5.49 -5.21
C MET A 1 -7.03 5.13 -6.63
N SER A 2 -7.15 6.04 -7.59
CA SER A 2 -6.95 5.76 -9.02
C SER A 2 -5.48 5.53 -9.45
N PHE A 3 -4.47 5.88 -8.66
CA PHE A 3 -3.07 5.82 -9.14
C PHE A 3 -2.25 4.62 -8.65
N TRP A 4 -2.80 3.80 -7.75
CA TRP A 4 -2.08 2.65 -7.18
C TRP A 4 -1.81 1.55 -8.21
N GLY A 5 -2.74 1.27 -9.12
CA GLY A 5 -2.58 0.25 -10.16
C GLY A 5 -1.45 0.51 -11.15
N VAL A 6 -1.05 1.78 -11.32
CA VAL A 6 0.12 2.18 -12.12
C VAL A 6 1.35 2.45 -11.24
N GLY A 7 1.26 2.25 -9.92
CA GLY A 7 2.36 2.37 -8.97
C GLY A 7 2.82 3.79 -8.68
N ILE A 8 1.90 4.76 -8.59
CA ILE A 8 2.20 6.10 -8.04
C ILE A 8 1.86 6.09 -6.55
N PRO A 9 2.84 6.34 -5.65
CA PRO A 9 2.56 6.54 -4.24
C PRO A 9 1.60 7.73 -4.10
N SER A 10 0.54 7.54 -3.35
CA SER A 10 -0.46 8.58 -3.13
C SER A 10 -0.60 8.81 -1.63
N MET A 11 -0.67 10.07 -1.22
CA MET A 11 -0.79 10.47 0.18
C MET A 11 -1.93 11.48 0.31
N PHE A 12 -2.51 11.56 1.51
CA PHE A 12 -3.63 12.44 1.84
C PHE A 12 -4.90 12.15 1.01
N GLY A 13 -5.65 11.12 1.41
CA GLY A 13 -7.00 10.88 0.86
C GLY A 13 -8.04 11.87 1.42
N SER A 14 -7.91 12.20 2.71
CA SER A 14 -8.66 13.22 3.43
C SER A 14 -7.87 13.58 4.71
N MET A 15 -7.99 14.80 5.21
CA MET A 15 -7.24 15.26 6.40
C MET A 15 -8.16 15.65 7.56
N SER A 16 -8.95 16.70 7.39
CA SER A 16 -9.92 17.12 8.40
C SER A 16 -11.19 16.29 8.31
N HIS A 17 -11.62 15.77 9.45
CA HIS A 17 -12.79 14.92 9.60
C HIS A 17 -13.68 15.46 10.71
N GLN A 18 -14.98 15.22 10.59
CA GLN A 18 -15.93 15.45 11.66
C GLN A 18 -15.62 14.50 12.83
N PRO A 19 -15.79 14.96 14.08
CA PRO A 19 -15.66 14.08 15.23
C PRO A 19 -16.73 12.97 15.17
N PRO A 20 -16.49 11.83 15.83
CA PRO A 20 -17.50 10.79 15.95
C PRO A 20 -18.82 11.35 16.49
N ALA A 21 -19.93 11.00 15.85
CA ALA A 21 -21.27 11.42 16.23
C ALA A 21 -22.14 10.21 16.65
N PRO A 22 -23.20 10.42 17.47
CA PRO A 22 -24.09 9.33 17.88
C PRO A 22 -24.76 8.60 16.70
N VAL A 23 -25.01 9.33 15.61
CA VAL A 23 -25.46 8.76 14.34
C VAL A 23 -24.21 8.53 13.48
N ALA A 24 -23.90 7.26 13.25
CA ALA A 24 -22.79 6.87 12.39
C ALA A 24 -23.07 7.31 10.95
N MET A 25 -22.25 8.21 10.43
CA MET A 25 -22.22 8.55 9.02
C MET A 25 -21.37 7.54 8.26
N ARG A 26 -21.71 7.31 6.97
CA ARG A 26 -20.94 6.40 6.10
C ARG A 26 -19.48 6.82 5.97
N ASN A 27 -19.18 8.10 6.11
CA ASN A 27 -17.84 8.66 6.07
C ASN A 27 -17.72 9.79 7.12
N PRO A 28 -16.50 10.24 7.39
CA PRO A 28 -16.26 11.27 8.40
C PRO A 28 -16.44 12.72 7.88
N LEU A 29 -17.17 12.95 6.78
CA LEU A 29 -17.30 14.27 6.12
C LEU A 29 -18.57 15.05 6.52
N GLY A 30 -19.46 14.43 7.30
CA GLY A 30 -20.72 15.02 7.77
C GLY A 30 -21.94 14.61 6.94
N TRP A 31 -23.15 14.84 7.47
CA TRP A 31 -24.41 14.44 6.81
C TRP A 31 -24.72 15.24 5.56
N TRP A 32 -24.20 16.47 5.49
CA TRP A 32 -24.43 17.39 4.38
C TRP A 32 -23.63 17.03 3.13
N TRP A 33 -22.61 16.16 3.24
CA TRP A 33 -21.77 15.74 2.11
C TRP A 33 -22.60 15.20 0.95
N HIS A 34 -22.33 15.69 -0.26
CA HIS A 34 -23.13 15.41 -1.47
C HIS A 34 -24.62 15.81 -1.37
N THR A 35 -24.94 16.85 -0.60
CA THR A 35 -26.28 17.46 -0.56
C THR A 35 -26.20 18.97 -0.86
N PRO A 36 -27.32 19.64 -1.16
CA PRO A 36 -27.36 21.10 -1.27
C PRO A 36 -26.95 21.87 0.01
N HIS A 37 -26.85 21.19 1.16
CA HIS A 37 -26.42 21.78 2.42
C HIS A 37 -24.89 21.74 2.60
N ASP A 38 -24.13 21.22 1.63
CA ASP A 38 -22.66 21.23 1.62
C ASP A 38 -22.15 22.62 1.24
N THR A 39 -22.32 23.57 2.18
CA THR A 39 -22.04 24.98 2.00
C THR A 39 -20.84 25.45 2.84
N LEU A 40 -20.34 26.66 2.55
CA LEU A 40 -19.13 27.20 3.16
C LEU A 40 -19.19 27.33 4.69
N ASP A 41 -20.39 27.45 5.28
CA ASP A 41 -20.59 27.50 6.73
C ASP A 41 -20.15 26.22 7.46
N LYS A 42 -19.86 25.13 6.74
CA LYS A 42 -19.30 23.88 7.30
C LYS A 42 -17.78 23.85 7.32
N VAL A 43 -17.12 24.82 6.70
CA VAL A 43 -15.65 24.90 6.60
C VAL A 43 -15.10 25.76 7.74
N ASP A 44 -14.26 25.16 8.56
CA ASP A 44 -13.46 25.88 9.54
C ASP A 44 -12.19 26.43 8.88
N GLU A 45 -12.02 27.76 8.90
CA GLU A 45 -10.90 28.44 8.26
C GLU A 45 -9.54 28.03 8.87
N ALA A 46 -9.46 27.87 10.19
CA ALA A 46 -8.21 27.49 10.85
C ALA A 46 -7.76 26.09 10.44
N ASN A 47 -8.70 25.14 10.32
CA ASN A 47 -8.45 23.80 9.79
C ASN A 47 -8.05 23.84 8.31
N LEU A 48 -8.74 24.63 7.48
CA LEU A 48 -8.40 24.78 6.05
C LEU A 48 -6.98 25.33 5.87
N VAL A 49 -6.59 26.36 6.63
CA VAL A 49 -5.25 26.95 6.59
C VAL A 49 -4.21 25.93 7.07
N ARG A 50 -4.48 25.20 8.16
CA ARG A 50 -3.58 24.14 8.66
C ARG A 50 -3.36 23.06 7.60
N ASP A 51 -4.43 22.55 7.02
CA ASP A 51 -4.38 21.47 6.04
C ASP A 51 -3.65 21.93 4.77
N THR A 52 -3.94 23.14 4.29
CA THR A 52 -3.22 23.75 3.18
C THR A 52 -1.72 23.83 3.44
N ARG A 53 -1.29 24.24 4.66
CA ARG A 53 0.13 24.27 5.03
C ARG A 53 0.76 22.88 4.99
N ILE A 54 0.05 21.82 5.37
CA ILE A 54 0.56 20.44 5.31
C ILE A 54 0.76 20.03 3.84
N PHE A 55 -0.23 20.25 2.97
CA PHE A 55 -0.12 19.97 1.54
C PHE A 55 1.06 20.73 0.90
N VAL A 56 1.17 22.04 1.15
CA VAL A 56 2.25 22.86 0.61
C VAL A 56 3.61 22.38 1.11
N ARG A 57 3.74 21.98 2.39
CA ARG A 57 5.00 21.43 2.93
C ARG A 57 5.37 20.09 2.28
N ALA A 58 4.40 19.22 2.04
CA ALA A 58 4.64 17.96 1.36
C ALA A 58 5.05 18.18 -0.11
N LEU A 59 4.32 19.04 -0.84
CA LEU A 59 4.65 19.42 -2.21
C LEU A 59 6.02 20.07 -2.31
N TRP A 60 6.33 21.01 -1.43
CA TRP A 60 7.64 21.66 -1.38
C TRP A 60 8.75 20.61 -1.26
N ARG A 61 8.64 19.67 -0.31
CA ARG A 61 9.62 18.57 -0.18
C ARG A 61 9.75 17.73 -1.43
N LEU A 62 8.64 17.37 -2.09
CA LEU A 62 8.67 16.58 -3.32
C LEU A 62 9.30 17.32 -4.50
N LEU A 63 9.16 18.65 -4.54
CA LEU A 63 9.63 19.48 -5.65
C LEU A 63 11.06 20.01 -5.46
N THR A 64 11.55 20.11 -4.22
CA THR A 64 12.84 20.75 -3.92
C THR A 64 13.90 19.82 -3.34
N SER A 65 13.57 18.57 -2.99
CA SER A 65 14.58 17.62 -2.52
C SER A 65 15.48 17.21 -3.69
N THR A 66 16.80 17.14 -3.46
CA THR A 66 17.78 16.71 -4.47
C THR A 66 17.50 15.31 -5.02
N VAL A 67 16.91 14.46 -4.18
CA VAL A 67 16.40 13.13 -4.50
C VAL A 67 15.03 13.00 -3.85
N LEU A 68 14.08 12.36 -4.54
CA LEU A 68 12.73 12.13 -4.01
C LEU A 68 12.79 11.49 -2.61
N PRO A 69 12.02 12.00 -1.63
CA PRO A 69 12.02 11.52 -0.26
C PRO A 69 11.17 10.24 -0.09
N LEU A 70 11.45 9.20 -0.88
CA LEU A 70 10.76 7.90 -0.84
C LEU A 70 11.63 6.87 -0.12
N ASP A 71 11.11 6.25 0.95
CA ASP A 71 11.83 5.28 1.76
C ASP A 71 11.37 3.84 1.47
N PHE A 72 12.05 3.17 0.54
CA PHE A 72 11.79 1.76 0.23
C PHE A 72 12.35 0.78 1.25
N ALA A 73 13.25 1.20 2.15
CA ALA A 73 13.66 0.38 3.27
C ALA A 73 12.51 0.27 4.30
N ALA A 74 11.82 1.39 4.57
CA ALA A 74 10.58 1.39 5.37
C ALA A 74 9.48 0.55 4.74
N HIS A 75 9.33 0.61 3.42
CA HIS A 75 8.37 -0.22 2.69
C HIS A 75 8.67 -1.73 2.84
N ALA A 76 9.94 -2.14 2.74
CA ALA A 76 10.37 -3.51 2.96
C ALA A 76 10.17 -3.99 4.41
N ARG A 77 10.41 -3.11 5.40
CA ARG A 77 10.08 -3.40 6.82
C ARG A 77 8.59 -3.60 7.03
N ALA A 78 7.75 -2.74 6.44
CA ALA A 78 6.30 -2.86 6.51
C ALA A 78 5.82 -4.20 5.91
N LEU A 79 6.37 -4.60 4.77
CA LEU A 79 6.11 -5.93 4.21
C LEU A 79 6.52 -7.06 5.16
N THR A 80 7.71 -6.97 5.76
CA THR A 80 8.20 -7.99 6.69
C THR A 80 7.27 -8.17 7.88
N ILE A 81 6.77 -7.06 8.45
CA ILE A 81 5.78 -7.09 9.54
C ILE A 81 4.52 -7.84 9.09
N GLU A 82 3.98 -7.50 7.92
CA GLU A 82 2.75 -8.11 7.39
C GLU A 82 2.93 -9.59 7.05
N LEU A 83 4.07 -9.98 6.47
CA LEU A 83 4.39 -11.39 6.22
C LEU A 83 4.42 -12.19 7.51
N ARG A 84 4.99 -11.65 8.60
CA ARG A 84 5.02 -12.32 9.92
C ARG A 84 3.63 -12.47 10.52
N LEU A 85 2.77 -11.45 10.39
CA LEU A 85 1.39 -11.51 10.85
C LEU A 85 0.60 -12.60 10.12
N VAL A 86 0.77 -12.70 8.79
CA VAL A 86 0.12 -13.75 8.00
C VAL A 86 0.70 -15.13 8.31
N GLU A 87 2.02 -15.26 8.40
CA GLU A 87 2.73 -16.51 8.73
C GLU A 87 2.22 -17.14 10.03
N ALA A 88 1.97 -16.32 11.06
CA ALA A 88 1.44 -16.78 12.34
C ALA A 88 0.07 -17.47 12.25
N THR A 89 -0.70 -17.22 11.18
CA THR A 89 -2.03 -17.81 10.96
C THR A 89 -2.02 -19.00 9.99
N LEU A 90 -0.90 -19.28 9.32
CA LEU A 90 -0.81 -20.31 8.28
C LEU A 90 -0.67 -21.75 8.80
N GLU A 91 -0.34 -21.94 10.08
CA GLU A 91 -0.17 -23.28 10.69
C GLU A 91 0.76 -24.22 9.88
N GLY A 92 1.79 -23.67 9.24
CA GLY A 92 2.75 -24.45 8.43
C GLY A 92 2.24 -24.93 7.07
N ARG A 93 1.02 -24.55 6.65
CA ARG A 93 0.43 -24.91 5.34
C ARG A 93 1.24 -24.41 4.15
N LEU A 94 1.98 -23.32 4.34
CA LEU A 94 2.87 -22.70 3.34
C LEU A 94 3.99 -21.94 4.06
N SER A 95 5.25 -22.13 3.63
CA SER A 95 6.38 -21.33 4.15
C SER A 95 6.42 -19.97 3.43
N LEU A 96 6.60 -18.90 4.20
CA LEU A 96 6.83 -17.54 3.69
C LEU A 96 8.31 -17.12 3.77
N ASP A 97 9.22 -18.01 4.16
CA ASP A 97 10.66 -17.74 4.28
C ASP A 97 11.27 -17.14 3.00
N PRO A 98 10.93 -17.59 1.77
CA PRO A 98 11.47 -16.98 0.57
C PRO A 98 11.09 -15.50 0.43
N LEU A 99 9.88 -15.12 0.85
CA LEU A 99 9.41 -13.74 0.81
C LEU A 99 10.06 -12.90 1.90
N LEU A 100 10.19 -13.44 3.11
CA LEU A 100 10.89 -12.79 4.22
C LEU A 100 12.36 -12.50 3.85
N ASN A 101 13.04 -13.47 3.24
CA ASN A 101 14.41 -13.30 2.76
C ASN A 101 14.49 -12.24 1.63
N ALA A 102 13.54 -12.26 0.70
CA ALA A 102 13.49 -11.26 -0.38
C ALA A 102 13.20 -9.84 0.14
N ALA A 103 12.31 -9.69 1.14
CA ALA A 103 12.02 -8.43 1.78
C ALA A 103 13.25 -7.89 2.53
N ALA A 104 13.95 -8.74 3.29
CA ALA A 104 15.20 -8.38 3.97
C ALA A 104 16.31 -7.97 2.97
N ALA A 105 16.43 -8.70 1.85
CA ALA A 105 17.38 -8.35 0.79
C ALA A 105 17.05 -6.98 0.16
N LEU A 106 15.76 -6.70 -0.10
CA LEU A 106 15.32 -5.39 -0.59
C LEU A 106 15.64 -4.28 0.43
N GLU A 107 15.34 -4.49 1.71
CA GLU A 107 15.66 -3.52 2.77
C GLU A 107 17.16 -3.18 2.79
N ALA A 108 18.01 -4.21 2.72
CA ALA A 108 19.46 -4.05 2.78
C ALA A 108 20.02 -3.23 1.60
N VAL A 109 19.40 -3.31 0.42
CA VAL A 109 19.86 -2.58 -0.77
C VAL A 109 19.13 -1.27 -1.00
N ALA A 110 17.93 -1.06 -0.45
CA ALA A 110 17.05 0.06 -0.77
C ALA A 110 17.71 1.45 -0.63
N THR A 111 18.63 1.62 0.32
CA THR A 111 19.38 2.88 0.54
C THR A 111 20.30 3.25 -0.62
N ARG A 112 20.63 2.29 -1.51
CA ARG A 112 21.39 2.54 -2.74
C ARG A 112 20.57 3.20 -3.84
N ALA A 113 19.25 3.31 -3.70
CA ALA A 113 18.39 4.01 -4.64
C ALA A 113 18.52 5.54 -4.48
N THR A 114 19.64 6.09 -4.95
CA THR A 114 20.01 7.50 -4.75
C THR A 114 19.53 8.43 -5.87
N SER A 115 18.50 8.04 -6.61
CA SER A 115 18.04 8.83 -7.75
C SER A 115 16.53 8.71 -8.00
N ASP A 116 15.94 9.80 -8.48
CA ASP A 116 14.50 9.88 -8.75
C ASP A 116 14.02 8.79 -9.71
N ALA A 117 14.76 8.54 -10.80
CA ALA A 117 14.39 7.51 -11.77
C ALA A 117 14.35 6.11 -11.12
N THR A 118 15.32 5.78 -10.26
CA THR A 118 15.35 4.49 -9.54
C THR A 118 14.21 4.40 -8.54
N LEU A 119 13.98 5.45 -7.76
CA LEU A 119 12.90 5.49 -6.76
C LEU A 119 11.51 5.42 -7.41
N MET A 120 11.31 6.14 -8.51
CA MET A 120 10.07 6.06 -9.29
C MET A 120 9.88 4.67 -9.88
N ALA A 121 10.93 4.03 -10.41
CA ALA A 121 10.85 2.67 -10.92
C ALA A 121 10.51 1.65 -9.82
N LEU A 122 11.09 1.81 -8.63
CA LEU A 122 10.69 1.03 -7.45
C LEU A 122 9.22 1.24 -7.08
N SER A 123 8.71 2.48 -7.16
CA SER A 123 7.29 2.74 -6.92
C SER A 123 6.41 1.97 -7.90
N ARG A 124 6.77 1.96 -9.19
CA ARG A 124 6.02 1.25 -10.23
C ARG A 124 5.94 -0.26 -9.97
N ALA A 125 7.00 -0.84 -9.42
CA ALA A 125 7.05 -2.26 -9.11
C ALA A 125 6.29 -2.62 -7.82
N LEU A 126 6.44 -1.83 -6.75
CA LEU A 126 6.05 -2.26 -5.41
C LEU A 126 4.73 -1.67 -4.91
N VAL A 127 4.41 -0.42 -5.26
CA VAL A 127 3.17 0.24 -4.81
C VAL A 127 1.91 -0.55 -5.18
N PRO A 128 1.77 -1.16 -6.38
CA PRO A 128 0.59 -1.93 -6.69
C PRO A 128 0.36 -3.10 -5.72
N ALA A 129 1.43 -3.80 -5.32
CA ALA A 129 1.34 -4.96 -4.44
C ALA A 129 0.85 -4.61 -3.01
N ASP A 130 1.18 -3.41 -2.54
CA ASP A 130 0.82 -2.90 -1.21
C ASP A 130 -0.61 -2.30 -1.16
N TYR A 131 -1.09 -1.70 -2.26
CA TYR A 131 -2.27 -0.84 -2.20
C TYR A 131 -3.49 -1.31 -3.01
N THR A 132 -3.36 -2.29 -3.91
CA THR A 132 -4.47 -2.65 -4.82
C THR A 132 -4.48 -4.13 -5.16
N SER A 133 -5.66 -4.71 -5.36
CA SER A 133 -5.82 -6.04 -5.97
C SER A 133 -5.97 -5.97 -7.50
N GLY A 134 -6.17 -4.75 -8.03
CA GLY A 134 -6.24 -4.42 -9.45
C GLY A 134 -4.88 -4.36 -10.14
N ASN A 135 -4.83 -3.67 -11.27
CA ASN A 135 -3.62 -3.50 -12.06
C ASN A 135 -3.66 -2.19 -12.87
N ARG A 136 -2.68 -1.97 -13.74
CA ARG A 136 -2.59 -0.76 -14.60
C ARG A 136 -3.81 -0.49 -15.48
N PHE A 137 -4.69 -1.48 -15.69
CA PHE A 137 -5.88 -1.40 -16.54
C PHE A 137 -7.19 -1.64 -15.79
N ALA A 138 -7.14 -1.88 -14.47
CA ALA A 138 -8.32 -2.21 -13.68
C ALA A 138 -8.21 -1.64 -12.25
N HIS A 139 -9.31 -1.05 -11.77
CA HIS A 139 -9.40 -0.53 -10.41
C HIS A 139 -10.13 -1.50 -9.50
N ASP A 140 -9.75 -1.48 -8.22
CA ASP A 140 -10.53 -2.13 -7.18
C ASP A 140 -11.90 -1.45 -7.02
N PRO A 141 -12.92 -2.20 -6.58
CA PRO A 141 -14.09 -1.61 -5.96
C PRO A 141 -13.69 -0.66 -4.82
N ALA A 142 -14.52 0.35 -4.54
CA ALA A 142 -14.31 1.29 -3.44
C ALA A 142 -14.65 0.65 -2.06
N LEU A 143 -14.03 -0.48 -1.78
CA LEU A 143 -14.14 -1.24 -0.54
C LEU A 143 -12.82 -1.18 0.23
N PRO A 144 -12.85 -1.32 1.57
CA PRO A 144 -11.64 -1.47 2.35
C PRO A 144 -10.83 -2.67 1.86
N LEU A 145 -9.52 -2.49 1.72
CA LEU A 145 -8.58 -3.55 1.43
C LEU A 145 -7.65 -3.75 2.62
N PRO A 146 -7.24 -4.99 2.92
CA PRO A 146 -6.23 -5.25 3.93
C PRO A 146 -4.86 -4.74 3.45
N PRO A 147 -3.90 -4.52 4.36
CA PRO A 147 -2.51 -4.27 3.98
C PRO A 147 -1.98 -5.39 3.08
N TRP A 148 -1.27 -5.00 2.02
CA TRP A 148 -0.79 -5.94 1.00
C TRP A 148 -1.89 -6.85 0.46
N PRO A 149 -2.83 -6.31 -0.35
CA PRO A 149 -3.90 -7.10 -0.96
C PRO A 149 -3.39 -8.28 -1.79
N ILE A 150 -2.15 -8.21 -2.29
CA ILE A 150 -1.50 -9.33 -2.96
C ILE A 150 -1.40 -10.59 -2.09
N LEU A 151 -1.39 -10.46 -0.76
CA LEU A 151 -1.33 -11.56 0.20
C LEU A 151 -2.72 -12.13 0.54
N GLU A 152 -3.80 -11.59 -0.01
CA GLU A 152 -5.16 -12.08 0.26
C GLU A 152 -5.35 -13.57 -0.04
N PRO A 153 -4.80 -14.15 -1.13
CA PRO A 153 -4.86 -15.59 -1.35
C PRO A 153 -4.15 -16.41 -0.27
N VAL A 154 -3.13 -15.85 0.39
CA VAL A 154 -2.42 -16.48 1.50
C VAL A 154 -3.29 -16.46 2.77
N ARG A 155 -3.99 -15.34 3.03
CA ARG A 155 -4.98 -15.25 4.12
C ARG A 155 -6.16 -16.20 3.90
N ALA A 156 -6.61 -16.33 2.65
CA ALA A 156 -7.65 -17.29 2.28
C ALA A 156 -7.21 -18.75 2.53
N LEU A 157 -5.94 -19.10 2.28
CA LEU A 157 -5.39 -20.41 2.64
C LEU A 157 -5.37 -20.64 4.15
N ALA A 158 -4.98 -19.62 4.93
CA ALA A 158 -4.99 -19.70 6.40
C ALA A 158 -6.40 -19.96 6.95
N ALA A 159 -7.42 -19.32 6.37
CA ALA A 159 -8.82 -19.48 6.78
C ALA A 159 -9.54 -20.71 6.19
N ALA A 160 -8.93 -21.41 5.23
CA ALA A 160 -9.60 -22.50 4.52
C ALA A 160 -9.75 -23.75 5.41
N PRO A 161 -10.93 -24.40 5.44
CA PRO A 161 -11.06 -25.69 6.10
C PRO A 161 -10.22 -26.76 5.40
N ASP A 162 -9.86 -27.80 6.15
CA ASP A 162 -9.10 -28.93 5.62
C ASP A 162 -9.80 -29.64 4.46
N GLY A 163 -9.02 -30.36 3.65
CA GLY A 163 -9.50 -31.08 2.47
C GLY A 163 -9.37 -30.28 1.18
N ASP A 164 -10.36 -30.38 0.29
CA ASP A 164 -10.26 -29.82 -1.06
C ASP A 164 -10.20 -28.29 -1.07
N ALA A 165 -10.92 -27.63 -0.16
CA ALA A 165 -10.89 -26.17 -0.03
C ALA A 165 -9.45 -25.66 0.23
N ALA A 166 -8.74 -26.26 1.18
CA ALA A 166 -7.33 -25.93 1.44
C ALA A 166 -6.43 -26.20 0.23
N ARG A 167 -6.65 -27.29 -0.53
CA ARG A 167 -5.87 -27.60 -1.74
C ARG A 167 -6.07 -26.55 -2.84
N PHE A 168 -7.30 -26.10 -3.06
CA PHE A 168 -7.59 -25.03 -4.01
C PHE A 168 -6.99 -23.69 -3.56
N ALA A 169 -7.15 -23.33 -2.28
CA ALA A 169 -6.60 -22.10 -1.73
C ALA A 169 -5.06 -22.08 -1.80
N LEU A 170 -4.40 -23.23 -1.61
CA LEU A 170 -2.94 -23.37 -1.70
C LEU A 170 -2.40 -22.98 -3.08
N VAL A 171 -3.12 -23.29 -4.15
CA VAL A 171 -2.72 -22.89 -5.51
C VAL A 171 -2.76 -21.37 -5.65
N GLY A 172 -3.81 -20.72 -5.15
CA GLY A 172 -3.92 -19.26 -5.13
C GLY A 172 -2.81 -18.60 -4.31
N ALA A 173 -2.57 -19.11 -3.10
CA ALA A 173 -1.52 -18.63 -2.20
C ALA A 173 -0.13 -18.76 -2.84
N ARG A 174 0.20 -19.90 -3.45
CA ARG A 174 1.48 -20.09 -4.15
C ARG A 174 1.66 -19.12 -5.30
N ARG A 175 0.61 -18.87 -6.10
CA ARG A 175 0.66 -17.89 -7.19
C ARG A 175 0.90 -16.47 -6.67
N ALA A 176 0.25 -16.09 -5.57
CA ALA A 176 0.46 -14.82 -4.90
C ALA A 176 1.90 -14.67 -4.40
N CYS A 177 2.45 -15.69 -3.73
CA CYS A 177 3.84 -15.70 -3.29
C CYS A 177 4.82 -15.57 -4.46
N ASN A 178 4.63 -16.35 -5.53
CA ASN A 178 5.48 -16.26 -6.71
C ASN A 178 5.43 -14.88 -7.37
N HIS A 179 4.24 -14.28 -7.43
CA HIS A 179 4.07 -12.92 -7.97
C HIS A 179 4.80 -11.89 -7.11
N LEU A 180 4.60 -11.89 -5.79
CA LEU A 180 5.29 -10.96 -4.89
C LEU A 180 6.82 -11.18 -4.92
N GLN A 181 7.28 -12.43 -4.93
CA GLN A 181 8.70 -12.75 -5.06
C GLN A 181 9.31 -12.19 -6.35
N HIS A 182 8.59 -12.30 -7.47
CA HIS A 182 9.00 -11.71 -8.74
C HIS A 182 9.14 -10.19 -8.64
N LEU A 183 8.17 -9.50 -8.03
CA LEU A 183 8.22 -8.04 -7.84
C LEU A 183 9.39 -7.61 -6.94
N LEU A 184 9.65 -8.33 -5.85
CA LEU A 184 10.79 -8.07 -4.97
C LEU A 184 12.12 -8.27 -5.70
N GLN A 185 12.24 -9.32 -6.51
CA GLN A 185 13.45 -9.55 -7.30
C GLN A 185 13.67 -8.47 -8.37
N GLN A 186 12.59 -8.02 -9.02
CA GLN A 186 12.63 -6.89 -9.94
C GLN A 186 13.08 -5.62 -9.22
N ALA A 187 12.53 -5.33 -8.03
CA ALA A 187 12.93 -4.18 -7.23
C ALA A 187 14.41 -4.21 -6.85
N ILE A 188 14.93 -5.35 -6.40
CA ILE A 188 16.36 -5.53 -6.10
C ILE A 188 17.21 -5.30 -7.35
N THR A 189 16.76 -5.77 -8.50
CA THR A 189 17.45 -5.57 -9.79
C THR A 189 17.45 -4.10 -10.22
N ILE A 190 16.35 -3.38 -10.02
CA ILE A 190 16.25 -1.94 -10.28
C ILE A 190 17.30 -1.16 -9.48
N VAL A 191 17.54 -1.56 -8.22
CA VAL A 191 18.57 -0.96 -7.36
C VAL A 191 19.99 -1.35 -7.78
N GLY A 192 20.17 -2.58 -8.27
CA GLY A 192 21.46 -3.13 -8.67
C GLY A 192 21.95 -2.71 -10.06
N SER A 193 21.06 -2.18 -10.91
CA SER A 193 21.38 -1.83 -12.29
C SER A 193 22.34 -0.63 -12.35
N PRO A 194 23.53 -0.76 -12.97
CA PRO A 194 24.38 0.39 -13.23
C PRO A 194 23.66 1.35 -14.18
N ARG A 195 23.78 2.65 -13.91
CA ARG A 195 23.33 3.70 -14.84
C ARG A 195 24.32 3.83 -15.99
#